data_AF-A0A3D1YHB2-F1
#
_entry.id   AF-A0A3D1YHB2-F1
#
_cell.length_a   1.000
_cell.length_b   1.000
_cell.length_c   1.000
_cell.angle_alpha   90.00
_cell.angle_beta   90.00
_cell.angle_gamma   90.00
#
_symmetry.space_group_name_H-M   'P 1'
#
loop_
_entity.id
_entity.type
_entity.pdbx_description
1 polymer ?
#
loop_
_entity_poly.entity_id
_entity_poly.type
_entity_poly.pdbx_seq_one_letter_code
_entity_poly.pdbx_strand_id
1 'polypeptide(L)'
;MRSVHEQNDSLDSNSERELSALLEIELNPEITQRQLSSKIGIALGLTNVLIKNLAQKGLIKASQAGWKRWIYNLTPQGITHKVLLTQKYIT
;
A
#
# COMPACT_ATOMS: atom_id res chain seq x y z
N MET A 1 6.41 -2.82 28.75
CA MET A 1 5.14 -2.41 28.11
C MET A 1 5.44 -1.24 27.20
N ARG A 2 5.25 -1.35 25.88
CA ARG A 2 5.34 -0.19 24.96
C ARG A 2 4.16 0.74 25.22
N SER A 3 4.42 2.05 25.29
CA SER A 3 3.42 3.07 25.63
C SER A 3 2.32 3.15 24.57
N VAL A 4 1.09 3.50 24.95
CA VAL A 4 -0.06 3.70 24.03
C VAL A 4 0.29 4.68 22.90
N HIS A 5 1.17 5.65 23.17
CA HIS A 5 1.64 6.63 22.20
C HIS A 5 2.51 6.00 21.09
N GLU A 6 3.41 5.06 21.43
CA GLU A 6 4.25 4.36 20.44
C GLU A 6 3.43 3.40 19.55
N GLN A 7 2.29 2.90 20.06
CA GLN A 7 1.38 2.08 19.25
C GLN A 7 0.63 2.92 18.22
N ASN A 8 0.17 4.13 18.58
CA ASN A 8 -0.51 5.03 17.64
C ASN A 8 0.41 5.51 16.52
N ASP A 9 1.64 5.93 16.82
CA ASP A 9 2.61 6.34 15.80
C ASP A 9 2.90 5.21 14.79
N SER A 10 2.94 3.97 15.27
CA SER A 10 3.15 2.81 14.39
C SER A 10 1.95 2.52 13.48
N LEU A 11 0.72 2.81 13.93
CA LEU A 11 -0.50 2.63 13.15
C LEU A 11 -0.68 3.72 12.10
N ASP A 12 -0.32 4.96 12.44
CA ASP A 12 -0.37 6.08 11.51
C ASP A 12 0.68 5.92 10.41
N SER A 13 1.92 5.54 10.75
CA SER A 13 2.94 5.24 9.74
C SER A 13 2.56 4.09 8.79
N ASN A 14 1.79 3.10 9.26
CA ASN A 14 1.29 2.04 8.39
C ASN A 14 0.15 2.52 7.50
N SER A 15 -0.76 3.33 8.04
CA SER A 15 -1.88 3.92 7.29
C SER A 15 -1.37 4.83 6.16
N GLU A 16 -0.33 5.63 6.44
CA GLU A 16 0.35 6.47 5.44
C GLU A 16 1.01 5.65 4.33
N ARG A 17 1.69 4.55 4.69
CA ARG A 17 2.30 3.62 3.71
C ARG A 17 1.24 2.93 2.85
N GLU A 18 0.12 2.52 3.44
CA GLU A 18 -1.01 1.95 2.70
C GLU A 18 -1.59 2.97 1.73
N LEU A 19 -1.84 4.19 2.19
CA LEU A 19 -2.35 5.28 1.34
C LEU A 19 -1.40 5.57 0.18
N SER A 20 -0.10 5.73 0.47
CA SER A 20 0.93 5.98 -0.55
C SER A 20 1.00 4.85 -1.57
N ALA A 21 0.92 3.60 -1.13
CA ALA A 21 0.92 2.46 -2.03
C ALA A 21 -0.31 2.43 -2.94
N LEU A 22 -1.50 2.71 -2.39
CA LEU A 22 -2.73 2.74 -3.18
C LEU A 22 -2.71 3.87 -4.23
N LEU A 23 -2.17 5.04 -3.90
CA LEU A 23 -2.01 6.14 -4.85
C LEU A 23 -1.03 5.79 -5.98
N GLU A 24 0.12 5.21 -5.65
CA GLU A 24 1.13 4.84 -6.65
C GLU A 24 0.66 3.70 -7.57
N ILE A 25 -0.09 2.74 -7.03
CA ILE A 25 -0.68 1.65 -7.82
C ILE A 25 -1.77 2.17 -8.76
N GLU A 26 -2.60 3.11 -8.30
CA GLU A 26 -3.61 3.74 -9.16
C GLU A 26 -2.97 4.53 -10.31
N LEU A 27 -1.89 5.27 -10.01
CA LEU A 27 -1.16 6.05 -11.00
C LEU A 27 -0.45 5.16 -12.02
N ASN A 28 0.16 4.06 -11.57
CA ASN A 28 0.88 3.12 -12.42
C ASN A 28 0.62 1.66 -11.98
N PRO A 29 -0.36 0.98 -12.59
CA PRO A 29 -0.64 -0.43 -12.30
C PRO A 29 0.52 -1.39 -12.57
N GLU A 30 1.46 -1.04 -13.46
CA GLU A 30 2.64 -1.87 -13.76
C GLU A 30 3.85 -1.56 -12.85
N ILE A 31 3.66 -0.77 -11.78
CA ILE A 31 4.74 -0.40 -10.86
C ILE A 31 5.38 -1.65 -10.24
N THR A 32 6.70 -1.74 -10.31
CA THR A 32 7.43 -2.82 -9.64
C THR A 32 7.52 -2.58 -8.14
N GLN A 33 7.63 -3.64 -7.33
CA GLN A 33 7.86 -3.51 -5.89
C GLN A 33 9.12 -2.70 -5.57
N ARG A 34 10.15 -2.74 -6.44
CA ARG A 34 11.37 -1.94 -6.27
C ARG A 34 11.09 -0.45 -6.48
N GLN A 35 10.38 -0.08 -7.55
CA GLN A 35 9.97 1.32 -7.76
C GLN A 35 9.07 1.82 -6.63
N LEU A 36 8.12 0.99 -6.20
CA LEU A 36 7.23 1.31 -5.10
C LEU A 36 8.01 1.53 -3.79
N SER A 37 9.01 0.68 -3.51
CA SER A 37 9.89 0.81 -2.34
C SER A 37 10.64 2.15 -2.33
N SER A 38 11.15 2.56 -3.50
CA SER A 38 11.85 3.84 -3.65
C SER A 38 10.93 5.05 -3.51
N LYS A 39 9.68 4.95 -3.97
CA LYS A 39 8.68 6.04 -3.87
C LYS A 39 8.15 6.23 -2.45
N ILE A 40 7.88 5.13 -1.74
CA ILE A 40 7.37 5.15 -0.36
C ILE A 40 8.49 5.34 0.67
N GLY A 41 9.75 5.07 0.30
CA GLY A 41 10.89 5.19 1.21
C GLY A 41 11.01 4.05 2.22
N ILE A 42 10.62 2.83 1.82
CA ILE A 42 10.70 1.63 2.67
C ILE A 42 11.54 0.54 2.02
N ALA A 43 12.02 -0.42 2.81
CA ALA A 43 12.77 -1.56 2.30
C ALA A 43 11.94 -2.43 1.33
N LEU A 44 12.60 -3.07 0.37
CA LEU A 44 11.95 -3.97 -0.61
C LEU A 44 11.18 -5.12 0.06
N GLY A 45 11.73 -5.68 1.14
CA GLY A 45 11.07 -6.73 1.92
C GLY A 45 9.76 -6.25 2.56
N LEU A 46 9.76 -5.05 3.14
CA LEU A 46 8.56 -4.45 3.72
C LEU A 46 7.53 -4.10 2.64
N THR A 47 7.99 -3.67 1.46
CA THR A 47 7.14 -3.40 0.31
C THR A 47 6.41 -4.66 -0.17
N ASN A 48 7.11 -5.80 -0.23
CA ASN A 48 6.50 -7.08 -0.56
C ASN A 48 5.41 -7.48 0.45
N VAL A 49 5.68 -7.30 1.75
CA VAL A 49 4.69 -7.55 2.81
C VAL A 49 3.49 -6.63 2.65
N LEU A 50 3.71 -5.33 2.41
CA LEU A 50 2.65 -4.35 2.19
C LEU A 50 1.75 -4.76 1.01
N ILE A 51 2.33 -5.07 -0.15
CA ILE A 51 1.57 -5.54 -1.33
C ILE A 51 0.76 -6.80 -1.03
N LYS A 52 1.36 -7.78 -0.35
CA LYS A 52 0.66 -9.02 0.05
C LYS A 52 -0.52 -8.72 0.98
N ASN A 53 -0.34 -7.83 1.95
CA ASN A 53 -1.40 -7.43 2.87
C ASN A 53 -2.53 -6.71 2.15
N LEU A 54 -2.22 -5.77 1.25
CA LEU A 54 -3.23 -5.08 0.43
C LEU A 54 -4.03 -6.07 -0.42
N ALA A 55 -3.36 -7.07 -1.01
CA ALA A 55 -4.02 -8.11 -1.79
C ALA A 55 -4.88 -9.03 -0.92
N GLN A 56 -4.39 -9.47 0.24
CA GLN A 56 -5.14 -10.29 1.20
C GLN A 56 -6.37 -9.57 1.75
N LYS A 57 -6.28 -8.26 1.96
CA LYS A 57 -7.41 -7.40 2.35
C LYS A 57 -8.41 -7.16 1.21
N GLY A 58 -8.12 -7.59 -0.01
CA GLY A 58 -8.95 -7.38 -1.19
C GLY A 58 -8.89 -5.96 -1.76
N LEU A 59 -7.92 -5.13 -1.33
CA LEU A 59 -7.79 -3.74 -1.77
C LEU A 59 -7.16 -3.62 -3.15
N ILE A 60 -6.29 -4.57 -3.50
CA ILE A 60 -5.70 -4.67 -4.84
C ILE A 60 -5.85 -6.09 -5.38
N LYS A 61 -5.87 -6.20 -6.71
CA LYS A 61 -5.73 -7.47 -7.43
C LYS A 61 -4.37 -7.50 -8.11
N ALA A 62 -3.56 -8.51 -7.80
CA ALA A 62 -2.29 -8.76 -8.47
C ALA A 62 -2.50 -9.80 -9.58
N SER A 63 -2.08 -9.46 -10.80
CA SER A 63 -2.11 -10.37 -11.95
C SER A 63 -0.76 -10.38 -12.65
N GLN A 64 -0.36 -11.55 -13.15
CA GLN A 64 0.88 -11.70 -13.89
C GLN A 64 0.65 -11.38 -15.37
N ALA A 65 1.46 -10.51 -15.95
CA ALA A 65 1.40 -10.09 -17.36
C ALA A 65 2.68 -10.47 -18.12
N GLY A 66 3.17 -11.68 -17.85
CA GLY A 66 4.39 -12.25 -18.42
C GLY A 66 5.35 -12.80 -17.37
N TRP A 67 6.54 -13.23 -17.78
CA TRP A 67 7.42 -14.04 -16.94
C TRP A 67 7.92 -13.33 -15.67
N LYS A 68 8.06 -12.01 -15.68
CA LYS A 68 8.55 -11.19 -14.55
C LYS A 68 7.73 -9.93 -14.29
N ARG A 69 6.61 -9.75 -15.01
CA ARG A 69 5.80 -8.53 -14.96
C ARG A 69 4.53 -8.79 -14.16
N TRP A 70 4.30 -7.95 -13.17
CA TRP A 70 3.09 -7.93 -12.36
C TRP A 70 2.31 -6.66 -12.68
N ILE A 71 1.00 -6.79 -12.66
CA ILE A 71 0.05 -5.69 -12.74
C ILE A 71 -0.77 -5.70 -11.46
N TYR A 72 -0.83 -4.56 -10.79
CA TYR A 72 -1.58 -4.31 -9.58
C TYR A 72 -2.73 -3.36 -9.91
N ASN A 73 -3.97 -3.83 -9.77
CA ASN A 73 -5.15 -2.99 -10.01
C ASN A 73 -5.86 -2.72 -8.69
N LEU A 74 -6.30 -1.47 -8.46
CA LEU A 74 -7.20 -1.17 -7.35
C LEU A 74 -8.54 -1.88 -7.57
N THR A 75 -9.07 -2.46 -6.50
CA THR A 75 -10.45 -2.95 -6.47
C THR A 75 -11.39 -1.80 -6.06
N PRO A 76 -12.71 -1.93 -6.27
CA PRO A 76 -13.67 -0.98 -5.71
C PRO A 76 -13.50 -0.80 -4.19
N GLN A 77 -13.22 -1.88 -3.46
CA GLN A 77 -12.93 -1.82 -2.03
C GLN A 77 -11.64 -1.03 -1.74
N GLY A 78 -10.61 -1.21 -2.56
CA GLY A 78 -9.35 -0.44 -2.49
C GLY A 78 -9.56 1.06 -2.69
N ILE A 79 -10.42 1.46 -3.63
CA ILE A 79 -10.78 2.85 -3.86
C ILE A 79 -11.46 3.44 -2.62
N THR A 80 -12.44 2.73 -2.05
CA THR A 80 -13.12 3.17 -0.82
C THR A 80 -12.13 3.31 0.35
N HIS A 81 -11.26 2.33 0.55
CA HIS A 81 -10.25 2.36 1.63
C HIS A 81 -9.27 3.52 1.46
N LYS A 82 -8.81 3.76 0.23
CA LYS A 82 -7.94 4.90 -0.10
C LYS A 82 -8.60 6.23 0.30
N VAL A 83 -9.88 6.42 -0.04
CA VAL A 83 -10.63 7.64 0.32
C VAL A 83 -10.74 7.81 1.83
N LEU A 84 -11.03 6.73 2.57
CA LEU A 84 -11.09 6.77 4.04
C LEU A 84 -9.73 7.16 4.66
N LEU A 85 -8.64 6.60 4.14
CA LEU A 85 -7.29 6.95 4.58
C LEU A 85 -6.95 8.41 4.25
N THR A 86 -7.33 8.91 3.08
CA THR A 86 -7.13 10.32 2.71
C THR A 86 -7.89 11.26 3.64
N GLN A 87 -9.13 10.94 4.00
CA GLN A 87 -9.92 11.74 4.95
C GLN A 87 -9.26 11.77 6.33
N LYS A 88 -8.78 10.62 6.83
CA LYS A 88 -8.06 10.53 8.10
C LYS A 88 -6.75 11.33 8.09
N TYR A 89 -6.08 11.44 6.95
CA TYR A 89 -4.80 12.16 6.86
C TYR A 89 -4.95 13.69 6.92
N ILE A 90 -6.10 14.21 6.50
CA ILE A 90 -6.36 15.67 6.42
C ILE A 90 -7.04 16.19 7.69
N THR A 91 -7.67 15.31 8.48
CA THR A 91 -8.45 15.68 9.68
C THR A 91 -7.63 15.47 10.94
#